data_AF-A0A959QHA8-F1
#
_entry.id   AF-A0A959QHA8-F1
#
_cell.length_a   1.000
_cell.length_b   1.000
_cell.length_c   1.000
_cell.angle_alpha   90.00
_cell.angle_beta   90.00
_cell.angle_gamma   90.00
#
_symmetry.space_group_name_H-M   'P 1'
#
loop_
_entity.id
_entity.type
_entity.pdbx_description
1 polymer ?
#
loop_
_entity_poly.entity_id
_entity_poly.type
_entity_poly.pdbx_seq_one_letter_code
_entity_poly.pdbx_strand_id
1 'polypeptide(L)'
;WSPDYKDAIFDFVGGSYHQGNLSLNDPSAPLKFITNSEVGKMSKSKYNVINPDDVIEKYGTDCFRMYEMFLGPLENSKPWDTKGIDGVYKFIKKLWRLFFTETGKLQISEEKPTNDELKVLHQTIKKVQDDIERYSFNTCISHFMVAVNEMRNFKQQKREILEPLVILLAPFAPHLSEELWHQLGHTESVHLSQFPKFDASRLVDSEITYPISINGKRRGEESFSADATPKEIEEKALNLEIVKKWTEGKTVRKVIVVPKRMVNIVVG
;
A
#
# COMPACT_ATOMS: atom_id res chain seq x y z
N TRP A 1 22.94 -17.88 17.33
CA TRP A 1 23.49 -17.74 18.68
C TRP A 1 24.07 -16.33 18.73
N SER A 2 23.47 -15.40 19.49
CA SER A 2 23.98 -14.00 19.55
C SER A 2 25.32 -14.02 20.29
N PRO A 3 26.34 -13.28 19.85
CA PRO A 3 27.60 -13.12 20.60
C PRO A 3 27.39 -12.68 22.06
N ASP A 4 26.28 -11.99 22.34
CA ASP A 4 25.95 -11.43 23.64
C ASP A 4 25.56 -12.48 24.71
N TYR A 5 25.28 -13.72 24.31
CA TYR A 5 24.91 -14.81 25.23
C TYR A 5 26.05 -15.78 25.52
N LYS A 6 27.30 -15.41 25.20
CA LYS A 6 28.47 -16.28 25.34
C LYS A 6 28.70 -16.80 26.77
N ASP A 7 28.33 -16.00 27.77
CA ASP A 7 28.51 -16.30 29.19
C ASP A 7 27.18 -16.50 29.95
N ALA A 8 26.08 -16.73 29.22
CA ALA A 8 24.78 -16.95 29.85
C ALA A 8 24.73 -18.29 30.59
N ILE A 9 24.21 -18.27 31.82
CA ILE A 9 23.83 -19.46 32.58
C ILE A 9 22.35 -19.74 32.29
N PHE A 10 22.03 -20.95 31.84
CA PHE A 10 20.67 -21.38 31.58
C PHE A 10 20.22 -22.37 32.66
N ASP A 11 19.40 -21.90 33.59
CA ASP A 11 18.80 -22.72 34.64
C ASP A 11 17.47 -23.32 34.18
N PHE A 12 17.31 -24.63 34.32
CA PHE A 12 16.08 -25.35 33.98
C PHE A 12 15.70 -26.34 35.08
N VAL A 13 14.46 -26.82 35.06
CA VAL A 13 13.84 -27.64 36.12
C VAL A 13 14.64 -28.92 36.45
N GLY A 14 15.54 -29.36 35.58
CA GLY A 14 16.37 -30.57 35.74
C GLY A 14 17.89 -30.35 35.81
N GLY A 15 18.38 -29.11 35.88
CA GLY A 15 19.81 -28.83 35.84
C GLY A 15 20.17 -27.42 35.37
N SER A 16 21.45 -27.21 35.07
CA SER A 16 21.95 -25.95 34.52
C SER A 16 22.93 -26.18 33.38
N TYR A 17 23.01 -25.23 32.45
CA TYR A 17 24.00 -25.21 31.37
C TYR A 17 24.79 -23.91 31.38
N HIS A 18 26.12 -24.02 31.37
CA HIS A 18 27.02 -22.88 31.33
C HIS A 18 28.31 -23.24 30.57
N GLN A 19 28.66 -22.44 29.55
CA GLN A 19 29.91 -22.55 28.77
C GLN A 19 30.26 -23.98 28.31
N GLY A 20 29.28 -24.72 27.77
CA GLY A 20 29.51 -26.09 27.29
C GLY A 20 29.38 -27.19 28.35
N ASN A 21 29.27 -26.82 29.63
CA ASN A 21 29.07 -27.76 30.73
C ASN A 21 27.58 -27.86 31.07
N LEU A 22 27.06 -29.08 30.98
CA LEU A 22 25.70 -29.44 31.38
C LEU A 22 25.76 -30.16 32.72
N SER A 23 25.14 -29.59 33.75
CA SER A 23 24.97 -30.22 35.06
C SER A 23 23.52 -30.67 35.22
N LEU A 24 23.33 -31.96 35.50
CA LEU A 24 22.00 -32.57 35.60
C LEU A 24 21.76 -33.05 37.03
N ASN A 25 20.55 -32.82 37.51
CA ASN A 25 20.13 -33.34 38.81
C ASN A 25 19.82 -34.85 38.76
N ASP A 26 19.33 -35.33 37.60
CA ASP A 26 19.13 -36.76 37.30
C ASP A 26 19.67 -37.07 35.89
N PRO A 27 20.76 -37.84 35.76
CA PRO A 27 21.35 -38.19 34.46
C PRO A 27 20.46 -39.08 33.58
N SER A 28 19.42 -39.71 34.14
CA SER A 28 18.57 -40.68 33.44
C SER A 28 17.29 -40.08 32.85
N ALA A 29 16.96 -38.84 33.23
CA ALA A 29 15.77 -38.16 32.75
C ALA A 29 15.94 -37.61 31.32
N PRO A 30 14.93 -37.73 30.44
CA PRO A 30 14.98 -37.12 29.11
C PRO A 30 15.06 -35.59 29.22
N LEU A 31 16.15 -35.03 28.71
CA LEU A 31 16.39 -33.59 28.68
C LEU A 31 15.50 -32.91 27.66
N LYS A 32 14.58 -32.07 28.14
CA LYS A 32 13.77 -31.19 27.29
C LYS A 32 13.96 -29.75 27.72
N PHE A 33 14.70 -28.99 26.93
CA PHE A 33 14.82 -27.55 27.10
C PHE A 33 13.61 -26.88 26.43
N ILE A 34 12.75 -26.26 27.23
CA ILE A 34 11.55 -25.56 26.75
C ILE A 34 11.79 -24.06 26.93
N THR A 35 11.95 -23.34 25.82
CA THR A 35 11.99 -21.88 25.82
C THR A 35 10.72 -21.33 25.22
N ASN A 36 10.22 -20.24 25.80
CA ASN A 36 9.11 -19.47 25.27
C ASN A 36 9.62 -18.06 24.95
N SER A 37 9.34 -17.56 23.76
CA SER A 37 9.57 -16.15 23.43
C SER A 37 8.39 -15.35 23.94
N GLU A 38 8.63 -14.39 24.82
CA GLU A 38 7.61 -13.47 25.34
C GLU A 38 7.83 -12.08 24.72
N VAL A 39 6.77 -11.52 24.12
CA VAL A 39 6.78 -10.13 23.69
C VAL A 39 6.09 -9.31 24.77
N GLY A 40 6.85 -8.47 25.47
CA GLY A 40 6.36 -7.67 26.59
C GLY A 40 7.06 -6.32 26.67
N LYS A 41 6.77 -5.56 27.73
CA LYS A 41 7.37 -4.24 27.97
C LYS A 41 8.89 -4.29 27.83
N MET A 42 9.44 -3.40 27.01
CA MET A 42 10.89 -3.21 26.87
C MET A 42 11.47 -2.62 28.17
N SER A 43 12.56 -3.19 28.67
CA SER A 43 13.28 -2.67 29.85
C SER A 43 14.72 -3.15 29.90
N LYS A 44 15.62 -2.33 30.45
CA LYS A 44 17.04 -2.67 30.59
C LYS A 44 17.26 -3.99 31.35
N SER A 45 16.48 -4.23 32.41
CA SER A 45 16.57 -5.47 33.22
C SER A 45 16.13 -6.73 32.48
N LYS A 46 15.33 -6.60 31.41
CA LYS A 46 14.87 -7.73 30.58
C LYS A 46 15.74 -7.96 29.35
N TYR A 47 16.77 -7.12 29.12
CA TYR A 47 17.67 -7.20 27.97
C TYR A 47 16.95 -7.30 26.61
N ASN A 48 15.73 -6.77 26.52
CA ASN A 48 14.86 -6.82 25.34
C ASN A 48 14.67 -5.43 24.71
N VAL A 49 15.51 -4.46 25.08
CA VAL A 49 15.49 -3.10 24.52
C VAL A 49 16.06 -3.14 23.11
N ILE A 50 15.37 -2.51 22.17
CA ILE A 50 15.85 -2.33 20.81
C ILE A 50 16.38 -0.91 20.71
N ASN A 51 17.65 -0.78 20.35
CA ASN A 51 18.29 0.52 20.20
C ASN A 51 17.86 1.16 18.87
N PRO A 52 17.24 2.35 18.88
CA PRO A 52 16.87 3.05 17.66
C PRO A 52 18.06 3.32 16.73
N ASP A 53 19.24 3.58 17.29
CA ASP A 53 20.44 3.92 16.50
C ASP A 53 20.84 2.76 15.59
N ASP A 54 20.84 1.52 16.10
CA ASP A 54 21.16 0.32 15.32
C ASP A 54 20.16 0.12 14.16
N VAL A 55 18.89 0.47 14.40
CA VAL A 55 17.83 0.39 13.38
C VAL A 55 18.02 1.47 12.32
N ILE A 56 18.34 2.70 12.74
CA ILE A 56 18.59 3.84 11.86
C ILE A 56 19.84 3.59 11.00
N GLU A 57 20.92 3.07 11.57
CA GLU A 57 22.14 2.75 10.82
C GLU A 57 21.87 1.73 9.71
N LYS A 58 21.03 0.73 9.98
CA LYS A 58 20.71 -0.33 9.02
C LYS A 58 19.68 0.05 7.97
N TYR A 59 18.63 0.79 8.35
CA TYR A 59 17.45 1.02 7.51
C TYR A 59 17.24 2.49 7.11
N GLY A 60 17.87 3.42 7.81
CA GLY A 60 17.66 4.87 7.68
C GLY A 60 16.53 5.40 8.56
N THR A 61 16.64 6.68 8.91
CA THR A 61 15.72 7.40 9.81
C THR A 61 14.26 7.37 9.33
N ASP A 62 14.03 7.59 8.04
CA ASP A 62 12.68 7.63 7.50
C ASP A 62 12.02 6.24 7.50
N CYS A 63 12.79 5.18 7.25
CA CYS A 63 12.28 3.82 7.36
C CYS A 63 11.84 3.50 8.79
N PHE A 64 12.65 3.91 9.78
CA PHE A 64 12.32 3.73 11.18
C PHE A 64 11.06 4.52 11.57
N ARG A 65 10.98 5.81 11.20
CA ARG A 65 9.80 6.68 11.45
C ARG A 65 8.53 6.12 10.82
N MET A 66 8.58 5.74 9.54
CA MET A 66 7.42 5.19 8.84
C MET A 66 6.98 3.86 9.46
N TYR A 67 7.93 3.03 9.91
CA TYR A 67 7.62 1.77 10.55
C TYR A 67 6.93 1.94 11.92
N GLU A 68 7.42 2.85 12.77
CA GLU A 68 6.77 3.25 14.01
C GLU A 68 5.30 3.67 13.78
N MET A 69 5.06 4.49 12.75
CA MET A 69 3.72 4.94 12.39
C MET A 69 2.85 3.85 11.75
N PHE A 70 3.46 2.84 11.14
CA PHE A 70 2.77 1.74 10.44
C PHE A 70 2.34 0.59 11.35
N LEU A 71 3.02 0.40 12.49
CA LEU A 71 2.81 -0.71 13.42
C LEU A 71 1.36 -0.87 13.91
N GLY A 72 0.58 0.22 13.91
CA GLY A 72 -0.83 0.21 14.23
C GLY A 72 -1.33 1.59 14.66
N PRO A 73 -2.60 1.69 15.09
CA PRO A 73 -3.20 2.95 15.54
C PRO A 73 -2.35 3.63 16.62
N LEU A 74 -2.16 4.94 16.54
CA LEU A 74 -1.21 5.69 17.38
C LEU A 74 -1.37 5.39 18.89
N GLU A 75 -2.61 5.34 19.36
CA GLU A 75 -2.98 5.23 20.78
C GLU A 75 -2.77 3.83 21.38
N ASN A 76 -2.59 2.80 20.53
CA ASN A 76 -2.47 1.43 20.98
C ASN A 76 -1.01 1.07 21.28
N SER A 77 -0.79 0.28 22.34
CA SER A 77 0.50 -0.38 22.56
C SER A 77 0.76 -1.40 21.46
N LYS A 78 1.94 -1.34 20.83
CA LYS A 78 2.33 -2.28 19.78
C LYS A 78 3.54 -3.10 20.20
N PRO A 79 3.53 -4.42 20.00
CA PRO A 79 4.75 -5.21 20.05
C PRO A 79 5.70 -4.75 18.93
N TRP A 80 6.95 -4.47 19.28
CA TRP A 80 7.96 -4.17 18.27
C TRP A 80 8.42 -5.48 17.60
N ASP A 81 8.41 -5.53 16.26
CA ASP A 81 8.84 -6.70 15.50
C ASP A 81 9.88 -6.31 14.45
N THR A 82 11.13 -6.71 14.66
CA THR A 82 12.23 -6.44 13.72
C THR A 82 12.03 -7.05 12.33
N LYS A 83 11.09 -8.00 12.14
CA LYS A 83 10.73 -8.52 10.82
C LYS A 83 9.80 -7.59 10.05
N GLY A 84 8.98 -6.78 10.73
CA GLY A 84 8.00 -5.89 10.10
C GLY A 84 8.64 -4.73 9.36
N ILE A 85 9.79 -4.24 9.84
CA ILE A 85 10.48 -3.08 9.25
C ILE A 85 10.98 -3.34 7.82
N ASP A 86 11.30 -4.60 7.48
CA ASP A 86 11.72 -4.99 6.13
C ASP A 86 10.64 -4.68 5.08
N GLY A 87 9.35 -4.71 5.47
CA GLY A 87 8.24 -4.33 4.59
C GLY A 87 8.28 -2.85 4.22
N VAL A 88 8.49 -1.98 5.20
CA VAL A 88 8.62 -0.52 5.02
C VAL A 88 9.87 -0.19 4.23
N TYR A 89 10.98 -0.85 4.52
CA TYR A 89 12.23 -0.67 3.78
C TYR A 89 12.10 -1.03 2.29
N LYS A 90 11.42 -2.14 1.98
CA LYS A 90 11.11 -2.53 0.59
C LYS A 90 10.16 -1.53 -0.07
N PHE A 91 9.20 -0.99 0.68
CA PHE A 91 8.30 0.06 0.18
C PHE A 91 9.09 1.33 -0.19
N ILE A 92 9.99 1.83 0.66
CA ILE A 92 10.83 3.00 0.36
C ILE A 92 11.66 2.77 -0.91
N LYS A 93 12.22 1.57 -1.10
CA LYS A 93 12.91 1.22 -2.36
C LYS A 93 12.00 1.23 -3.59
N LYS A 94 10.74 0.80 -3.44
CA LYS A 94 9.75 0.86 -4.54
C LYS A 94 9.35 2.30 -4.86
N LEU A 95 9.15 3.13 -3.83
CA LEU A 95 8.88 4.55 -3.96
C LEU A 95 10.02 5.26 -4.68
N TRP A 96 11.28 5.02 -4.27
CA TRP A 96 12.47 5.57 -4.96
C TRP A 96 12.49 5.23 -6.46
N ARG A 97 12.10 4.01 -6.82
CA ARG A 97 12.04 3.55 -8.22
C ARG A 97 10.92 4.20 -9.05
N LEU A 98 10.00 4.96 -8.45
CA LEU A 98 9.10 5.83 -9.23
C LEU A 98 9.87 7.03 -9.82
N PHE A 99 10.90 7.51 -9.14
CA PHE A 99 11.63 8.72 -9.55
C PHE A 99 12.87 8.39 -10.38
N PHE A 100 13.52 7.27 -10.10
CA PHE A 100 14.79 6.89 -10.72
C PHE A 100 14.71 5.56 -11.46
N THR A 101 15.40 5.48 -12.60
CA THR A 101 15.65 4.23 -13.32
C THR A 101 16.62 3.34 -12.54
N GLU A 102 16.78 2.09 -12.99
CA GLU A 102 17.79 1.18 -12.41
C GLU A 102 19.23 1.72 -12.55
N THR A 103 19.48 2.58 -13.53
CA THR A 103 20.79 3.24 -13.72
C THR A 103 20.96 4.51 -12.89
N GLY A 104 19.99 4.86 -12.05
CA GLY A 104 20.03 6.04 -11.20
C GLY A 104 19.71 7.35 -11.93
N LYS A 105 19.20 7.30 -13.16
CA LYS A 105 18.75 8.49 -13.89
C LYS A 105 17.34 8.86 -13.45
N LEU A 106 17.09 10.14 -13.26
CA LEU A 106 15.75 10.66 -13.01
C LEU A 106 14.84 10.35 -14.22
N GLN A 107 13.65 9.80 -13.99
CA GLN A 107 12.68 9.38 -15.02
C GLN A 107 11.34 10.10 -14.90
N ILE A 108 11.37 11.43 -14.94
CA ILE A 108 10.17 12.27 -14.81
C ILE A 108 9.70 12.75 -16.19
N SER A 109 8.41 12.62 -16.45
CA SER A 109 7.74 13.11 -17.65
C SER A 109 6.98 14.40 -17.36
N GLU A 110 7.03 15.35 -18.30
CA GLU A 110 6.26 16.60 -18.28
C GLU A 110 4.89 16.44 -19.01
N GLU A 111 4.55 15.23 -19.46
CA GLU A 111 3.24 14.95 -20.05
C GLU A 111 2.11 15.10 -19.01
N LYS A 112 0.92 15.47 -19.50
CA LYS A 112 -0.27 15.60 -18.64
C LYS A 112 -0.77 14.24 -18.16
N PRO A 113 -1.19 14.12 -16.89
CA PRO A 113 -1.73 12.87 -16.37
C PRO A 113 -3.09 12.55 -16.97
N THR A 114 -3.40 11.27 -17.07
CA THR A 114 -4.73 10.79 -17.44
C THR A 114 -5.69 10.93 -16.26
N ASN A 115 -7.00 10.82 -16.52
CA ASN A 115 -8.00 10.85 -15.46
C ASN A 115 -7.80 9.70 -14.45
N ASP A 116 -7.39 8.51 -14.91
CA ASP A 116 -7.11 7.37 -14.02
C ASP A 116 -5.92 7.65 -13.11
N GLU A 117 -4.84 8.24 -13.63
CA GLU A 117 -3.66 8.61 -12.83
C GLU A 117 -4.01 9.69 -11.79
N LEU A 118 -4.78 10.70 -12.20
CA LEU A 118 -5.29 11.74 -11.30
C LEU A 118 -6.22 11.16 -10.23
N LYS A 119 -7.04 10.17 -10.58
CA LYS A 119 -7.93 9.50 -9.64
C LYS A 119 -7.13 8.84 -8.51
N VAL A 120 -6.07 8.10 -8.83
CA VAL A 120 -5.17 7.49 -7.83
C VAL A 120 -4.56 8.56 -6.92
N LEU A 121 -4.07 9.66 -7.50
CA LEU A 121 -3.52 10.76 -6.71
C LEU A 121 -4.58 11.36 -5.77
N HIS A 122 -5.77 11.70 -6.26
CA HIS A 122 -6.79 12.35 -5.46
C HIS A 122 -7.42 11.44 -4.42
N GLN A 123 -7.49 10.12 -4.67
CA GLN A 123 -7.80 9.14 -3.62
C GLN A 123 -6.75 9.19 -2.51
N THR A 124 -5.47 9.27 -2.89
CA THR A 124 -4.35 9.36 -1.96
C THR A 124 -4.40 10.64 -1.13
N ILE A 125 -4.59 11.81 -1.77
CA ILE A 125 -4.71 13.10 -1.08
C ILE A 125 -5.85 13.04 -0.06
N LYS A 126 -7.05 12.62 -0.50
CA LYS A 126 -8.23 12.55 0.37
C LYS A 126 -7.97 11.65 1.57
N LYS A 127 -7.45 10.44 1.33
CA LYS A 127 -7.23 9.44 2.38
C LYS A 127 -6.20 9.92 3.39
N VAL A 128 -5.08 10.47 2.93
CA VAL A 128 -4.02 10.98 3.81
C VAL A 128 -4.50 12.18 4.62
N GLN A 129 -5.21 13.11 3.99
CA GLN A 129 -5.79 14.27 4.67
C GLN A 129 -6.75 13.83 5.80
N ASP A 130 -7.74 12.99 5.47
CA ASP A 130 -8.74 12.51 6.43
C ASP A 130 -8.09 11.71 7.58
N ASP A 131 -7.07 10.90 7.28
CA ASP A 131 -6.43 10.04 8.27
C ASP A 131 -5.47 10.80 9.19
N ILE A 132 -4.77 11.84 8.69
CA ILE A 132 -3.94 12.71 9.52
C ILE A 132 -4.79 13.42 10.57
N GLU A 133 -5.96 13.95 10.19
CA GLU A 133 -6.90 14.59 11.12
C GLU A 133 -7.42 13.62 12.20
N ARG A 134 -7.46 12.32 11.89
CA ARG A 134 -7.92 11.25 12.80
C ARG A 134 -6.77 10.48 13.46
N TYR A 135 -5.53 10.95 13.36
CA TYR A 135 -4.34 10.26 13.89
C TYR A 135 -4.18 8.79 13.43
N SER A 136 -4.75 8.45 12.27
CA SER A 136 -4.74 7.10 11.68
C SER A 136 -3.52 6.91 10.77
N PHE A 137 -2.32 7.18 11.28
CA PHE A 137 -1.09 7.21 10.48
C PHE A 137 -0.75 5.87 9.83
N ASN A 138 -1.05 4.76 10.51
CA ASN A 138 -0.81 3.43 9.97
C ASN A 138 -1.59 3.19 8.67
N THR A 139 -2.80 3.74 8.55
CA THR A 139 -3.58 3.65 7.32
C THR A 139 -3.11 4.63 6.24
N CYS A 140 -2.51 5.77 6.59
CA CYS A 140 -1.77 6.61 5.63
C CYS A 140 -0.64 5.80 4.97
N ILE A 141 0.24 5.17 5.77
CA ILE A 141 1.37 4.39 5.25
C ILE A 141 0.89 3.22 4.39
N SER A 142 -0.16 2.52 4.85
CA SER A 142 -0.79 1.44 4.08
C SER A 142 -1.30 1.93 2.73
N HIS A 143 -1.92 3.11 2.71
CA HIS A 143 -2.47 3.69 1.49
C HIS A 143 -1.37 4.18 0.54
N PHE A 144 -0.26 4.75 1.04
CA PHE A 144 0.91 5.03 0.21
C PHE A 144 1.47 3.78 -0.44
N MET A 145 1.53 2.64 0.27
CA MET A 145 1.99 1.37 -0.32
C MET A 145 1.09 0.94 -1.49
N VAL A 146 -0.22 1.11 -1.38
CA VAL A 146 -1.18 0.82 -2.46
C VAL A 146 -0.96 1.79 -3.62
N ALA A 147 -0.99 3.10 -3.36
CA ALA A 147 -0.83 4.14 -4.36
C ALA A 147 0.48 3.98 -5.16
N VAL A 148 1.60 3.74 -4.48
CA VAL A 148 2.90 3.51 -5.15
C VAL A 148 2.87 2.26 -6.02
N ASN A 149 2.22 1.17 -5.59
CA ASN A 149 2.11 -0.02 -6.44
C ASN A 149 1.26 0.24 -7.70
N GLU A 150 0.21 1.05 -7.60
CA GLU A 150 -0.61 1.46 -8.75
C GLU A 150 0.17 2.40 -9.68
N MET A 151 0.84 3.42 -9.14
CA MET A 151 1.65 4.38 -9.89
C MET A 151 2.82 3.72 -10.63
N ARG A 152 3.37 2.62 -10.09
CA ARG A 152 4.40 1.82 -10.79
C ARG A 152 3.90 1.19 -12.08
N ASN A 153 2.59 1.02 -12.25
CA ASN A 153 1.99 0.48 -13.47
C ASN A 153 1.67 1.58 -14.50
N PHE A 154 1.87 2.85 -14.15
CA PHE A 154 1.71 3.96 -15.10
C PHE A 154 2.79 3.86 -16.18
N LYS A 155 2.40 4.20 -17.41
CA LYS A 155 3.32 4.16 -18.56
C LYS A 155 4.51 5.11 -18.39
N GLN A 156 4.27 6.23 -17.72
CA GLN A 156 5.27 7.27 -17.44
C GLN A 156 5.02 7.85 -16.06
N GLN A 157 6.10 8.29 -15.43
CA GLN A 157 6.08 8.88 -14.10
C GLN A 157 6.02 10.40 -14.26
N LYS A 158 4.81 10.96 -14.13
CA LYS A 158 4.54 12.35 -14.49
C LYS A 158 4.74 13.30 -13.30
N ARG A 159 5.34 14.46 -13.56
CA ARG A 159 5.63 15.48 -12.55
C ARG A 159 4.39 15.86 -11.73
N GLU A 160 3.27 16.13 -12.39
CA GLU A 160 2.01 16.54 -11.75
C GLU A 160 1.42 15.51 -10.79
N ILE A 161 1.86 14.24 -10.87
CA ILE A 161 1.47 13.19 -9.92
C ILE A 161 2.48 13.06 -8.79
N LEU A 162 3.77 13.07 -9.15
CA LEU A 162 4.83 12.78 -8.19
C LEU A 162 5.15 13.95 -7.25
N GLU A 163 5.05 15.20 -7.69
CA GLU A 163 5.26 16.36 -6.81
C GLU A 163 4.26 16.37 -5.64
N PRO A 164 2.93 16.28 -5.85
CA PRO A 164 1.97 16.14 -4.75
C PRO A 164 2.24 14.94 -3.85
N LEU A 165 2.65 13.79 -4.42
CA LEU A 165 2.99 12.60 -3.64
C LEU A 165 4.15 12.88 -2.66
N VAL A 166 5.20 13.57 -3.11
CA VAL A 166 6.35 13.95 -2.25
C VAL A 166 5.89 14.84 -1.09
N ILE A 167 5.00 15.82 -1.36
CA ILE A 167 4.45 16.68 -0.30
C ILE A 167 3.65 15.87 0.73
N LEU A 168 2.82 14.92 0.27
CA LEU A 168 2.04 14.04 1.17
C LEU A 168 2.94 13.15 2.04
N LEU A 169 4.10 12.73 1.52
CA LEU A 169 5.06 11.87 2.22
C LEU A 169 5.92 12.62 3.24
N ALA A 170 6.13 13.93 3.04
CA ALA A 170 7.03 14.75 3.85
C ALA A 170 6.83 14.64 5.38
N PRO A 171 5.60 14.58 5.93
CA PRO A 171 5.41 14.38 7.38
C PRO A 171 5.95 13.03 7.90
N PHE A 172 5.97 12.00 7.06
CA PHE A 172 6.32 10.62 7.41
C PHE A 172 7.78 10.30 7.12
N ALA A 173 8.29 10.74 5.97
CA ALA A 173 9.64 10.49 5.47
C ALA A 173 10.30 11.81 5.01
N PRO A 174 10.63 12.72 5.96
CA PRO A 174 11.10 14.06 5.63
C PRO A 174 12.40 14.10 4.83
N HIS A 175 13.38 13.25 5.15
CA HIS A 175 14.70 13.30 4.48
C HIS A 175 14.61 12.81 3.03
N LEU A 176 13.88 11.71 2.81
CA LEU A 176 13.57 11.17 1.50
C LEU A 176 12.77 12.17 0.68
N SER A 177 11.78 12.82 1.30
CA SER A 177 10.93 13.78 0.59
C SER A 177 11.71 15.03 0.18
N GLU A 178 12.60 15.54 1.03
CA GLU A 178 13.51 16.64 0.66
C GLU A 178 14.43 16.27 -0.50
N GLU A 179 15.07 15.10 -0.45
CA GLU A 179 15.94 14.65 -1.53
C GLU A 179 15.16 14.55 -2.84
N LEU A 180 13.99 13.90 -2.83
CA LEU A 180 13.14 13.79 -4.03
C LEU A 180 12.69 15.15 -4.53
N TRP A 181 12.34 16.07 -3.65
CA TRP A 181 11.90 17.42 -4.00
C TRP A 181 13.00 18.22 -4.71
N HIS A 182 14.23 18.19 -4.20
CA HIS A 182 15.37 18.82 -4.85
C HIS A 182 15.73 18.14 -6.18
N GLN A 183 15.62 16.81 -6.26
CA GLN A 183 15.84 16.07 -7.50
C GLN A 183 14.82 16.40 -8.59
N LEU A 184 13.60 16.83 -8.21
CA LEU A 184 12.61 17.38 -9.12
C LEU A 184 12.95 18.81 -9.60
N GLY A 185 13.98 19.44 -9.06
CA GLY A 185 14.46 20.76 -9.46
C GLY A 185 14.01 21.91 -8.56
N HIS A 186 13.36 21.61 -7.43
CA HIS A 186 12.99 22.64 -6.46
C HIS A 186 14.20 23.07 -5.63
N THR A 187 14.21 24.33 -5.20
CA THR A 187 15.32 24.92 -4.43
C THR A 187 14.95 25.25 -2.98
N GLU A 188 13.66 25.32 -2.69
CA GLU A 188 13.13 25.50 -1.34
C GLU A 188 12.73 24.15 -0.75
N SER A 189 12.72 24.08 0.58
CA SER A 189 12.29 22.90 1.33
C SER A 189 10.88 22.47 0.97
N VAL A 190 10.66 21.16 0.80
CA VAL A 190 9.31 20.60 0.60
C VAL A 190 8.36 20.98 1.73
N HIS A 191 8.87 21.20 2.95
CA HIS A 191 8.07 21.56 4.11
C HIS A 191 7.51 23.00 4.05
N LEU A 192 7.96 23.82 3.11
CA LEU A 192 7.39 25.14 2.82
C LEU A 192 6.29 25.10 1.75
N SER A 193 6.11 23.95 1.09
CA SER A 193 5.08 23.77 0.08
C SER A 193 3.68 23.74 0.68
N GLN A 194 2.68 24.06 -0.13
CA GLN A 194 1.27 23.94 0.27
C GLN A 194 0.82 22.49 0.18
N PHE A 195 0.07 22.04 1.19
CA PHE A 195 -0.54 20.71 1.17
C PHE A 195 -1.45 20.55 -0.07
N PRO A 196 -1.37 19.44 -0.82
CA PRO A 196 -2.15 19.26 -2.04
C PRO A 196 -3.66 19.31 -1.78
N LYS A 197 -4.39 20.02 -2.63
CA LYS A 197 -5.84 20.15 -2.49
C LYS A 197 -6.56 18.96 -3.10
N PHE A 198 -7.47 18.36 -2.34
CA PHE A 198 -8.36 17.34 -2.85
C PHE A 198 -9.41 17.94 -3.81
N ASP A 199 -9.64 17.28 -4.95
CA ASP A 199 -10.67 17.62 -5.94
C ASP A 199 -11.60 16.40 -6.09
N ALA A 200 -12.84 16.54 -5.61
CA ALA A 200 -13.83 15.48 -5.63
C ALA A 200 -14.26 15.09 -7.05
N SER A 201 -14.14 15.99 -8.03
CA SER A 201 -14.51 15.71 -9.42
C SER A 201 -13.63 14.63 -10.05
N ARG A 202 -12.39 14.46 -9.55
CA ARG A 202 -11.43 13.45 -10.01
C ARG A 202 -11.74 12.03 -9.56
N LEU A 203 -12.66 11.88 -8.60
CA LEU A 203 -13.12 10.57 -8.13
C LEU A 203 -14.39 10.09 -8.85
N VAL A 204 -14.98 10.93 -9.68
CA VAL A 204 -16.13 10.54 -10.49
C VAL A 204 -15.61 9.68 -11.64
N ASP A 205 -16.05 8.42 -11.66
CA ASP A 205 -15.80 7.54 -12.80
C ASP A 205 -16.38 8.19 -14.05
N SER A 206 -15.57 8.41 -15.08
CA SER A 206 -16.07 8.87 -16.38
C SER A 206 -16.76 7.75 -17.15
N GLU A 207 -16.42 6.50 -16.83
CA GLU A 207 -16.98 5.30 -17.44
C GLU A 207 -17.32 4.24 -16.38
N ILE A 208 -18.41 3.52 -16.60
CA ILE A 208 -18.86 2.43 -15.76
C ILE A 208 -18.95 1.18 -16.64
N THR A 209 -18.30 0.11 -16.21
CA THR A 209 -18.35 -1.19 -16.90
C THR A 209 -19.62 -1.94 -16.52
N TYR A 210 -20.43 -2.28 -17.51
CA TYR A 210 -21.66 -3.06 -17.33
C TYR A 210 -21.45 -4.48 -17.86
N PRO A 211 -21.70 -5.52 -17.04
CA PRO A 211 -21.82 -6.87 -17.57
C PRO A 211 -23.02 -6.96 -18.51
N ILE A 212 -22.79 -7.50 -19.71
CA ILE A 212 -23.80 -7.71 -20.75
C ILE A 212 -24.30 -9.14 -20.68
N SER A 213 -25.60 -9.31 -20.46
CA SER A 213 -26.27 -10.61 -20.32
C SER A 213 -27.35 -10.81 -21.38
N ILE A 214 -27.58 -12.06 -21.79
CA ILE A 214 -28.62 -12.44 -22.75
C ILE A 214 -29.43 -13.58 -22.17
N ASN A 215 -30.75 -13.38 -22.05
CA ASN A 215 -31.66 -14.26 -21.29
C ASN A 215 -31.09 -14.63 -19.91
N GLY A 216 -30.51 -13.64 -19.20
CA GLY A 216 -29.95 -13.80 -17.86
C GLY A 216 -28.56 -14.45 -17.78
N LYS A 217 -27.95 -14.86 -18.91
CA LYS A 217 -26.59 -15.42 -18.93
C LYS A 217 -25.58 -14.35 -19.36
N ARG A 218 -24.55 -14.09 -18.54
CA ARG A 218 -23.47 -13.15 -18.89
C ARG A 218 -22.73 -13.61 -20.14
N ARG A 219 -22.55 -12.70 -21.09
CA ARG A 219 -21.85 -12.94 -22.37
C ARG A 219 -20.62 -12.08 -22.53
N GLY A 220 -20.59 -10.89 -21.94
CA GLY A 220 -19.41 -10.03 -21.93
C GLY A 220 -19.57 -8.89 -20.95
N GLU A 221 -18.79 -7.85 -21.15
CA GLU A 221 -18.90 -6.57 -20.47
C GLU A 221 -18.53 -5.44 -21.44
N GLU A 222 -19.05 -4.26 -21.20
CA GLU A 222 -18.78 -3.07 -22.00
C GLU A 222 -18.76 -1.84 -21.09
N SER A 223 -17.90 -0.87 -21.42
CA SER A 223 -17.82 0.39 -20.70
C SER A 223 -18.68 1.46 -21.35
N PHE A 224 -19.50 2.11 -20.53
CA PHE A 224 -20.37 3.20 -20.93
C PHE A 224 -20.01 4.44 -20.12
N SER A 225 -20.20 5.63 -20.69
CA SER A 225 -20.03 6.87 -19.92
C SER A 225 -20.90 6.82 -18.65
N ALA A 226 -20.37 7.30 -17.52
CA ALA A 226 -21.11 7.34 -16.26
C ALA A 226 -22.36 8.23 -16.32
N ASP A 227 -22.39 9.18 -17.26
CA ASP A 227 -23.51 10.08 -17.52
C ASP A 227 -24.47 9.54 -18.60
N ALA A 228 -24.16 8.38 -19.19
CA ALA A 228 -25.00 7.80 -20.24
C ALA A 228 -26.39 7.46 -19.71
N THR A 229 -27.40 7.92 -20.43
CA THR A 229 -28.80 7.61 -20.13
C THR A 229 -29.06 6.12 -20.41
N PRO A 230 -30.09 5.52 -19.76
CA PRO A 230 -30.46 4.14 -20.03
C PRO A 230 -30.73 3.85 -21.52
N LYS A 231 -31.22 4.84 -22.28
CA LYS A 231 -31.45 4.72 -23.72
C LYS A 231 -30.15 4.65 -24.52
N GLU A 232 -29.19 5.52 -24.23
CA GLU A 232 -27.88 5.50 -24.90
C GLU A 232 -27.12 4.20 -24.61
N ILE A 233 -27.22 3.69 -23.37
CA ILE A 233 -26.66 2.39 -22.99
C ILE A 233 -27.33 1.26 -23.77
N GLU A 234 -28.67 1.28 -23.89
CA GLU A 234 -29.43 0.28 -24.66
C GLU A 234 -29.02 0.27 -26.14
N GLU A 235 -28.99 1.43 -26.79
CA GLU A 235 -28.61 1.55 -28.21
C GLU A 235 -27.18 1.08 -28.47
N LYS A 236 -26.23 1.48 -27.61
CA LYS A 236 -24.83 1.07 -27.75
C LYS A 236 -24.67 -0.43 -27.45
N ALA A 237 -25.36 -0.96 -26.44
CA ALA A 237 -25.32 -2.39 -26.11
C ALA A 237 -25.86 -3.29 -27.24
N LEU A 238 -26.95 -2.89 -27.91
CA LEU A 238 -27.49 -3.63 -29.05
C LEU A 238 -26.55 -3.66 -30.25
N ASN A 239 -25.66 -2.67 -30.36
CA ASN A 239 -24.71 -2.56 -31.45
C ASN A 239 -23.42 -3.37 -31.27
N LEU A 240 -23.19 -3.92 -30.07
CA LEU A 240 -22.00 -4.72 -29.76
C LEU A 240 -21.97 -6.01 -30.59
N GLU A 241 -20.79 -6.35 -31.10
CA GLU A 241 -20.59 -7.59 -31.87
C GLU A 241 -20.98 -8.83 -31.07
N ILE A 242 -20.65 -8.84 -29.77
CA ILE A 242 -21.00 -9.95 -28.89
C ILE A 242 -22.51 -10.10 -28.77
N VAL A 243 -23.25 -9.00 -28.70
CA VAL A 243 -24.71 -9.03 -28.62
C VAL A 243 -25.29 -9.53 -29.95
N LYS A 244 -24.84 -8.95 -31.07
CA LYS A 244 -25.27 -9.34 -32.42
C LYS A 244 -25.12 -10.83 -32.67
N LYS A 245 -23.99 -11.44 -32.28
CA LYS A 245 -23.74 -12.89 -32.38
C LYS A 245 -24.80 -13.75 -31.68
N TRP A 246 -25.35 -13.28 -30.56
CA TRP A 246 -26.30 -14.06 -29.74
C TRP A 246 -27.77 -13.71 -30.02
N THR A 247 -28.02 -12.56 -30.67
CA THR A 247 -29.33 -12.09 -31.12
C THR A 247 -29.62 -12.45 -32.58
N GLU A 248 -28.64 -12.94 -33.34
CA GLU A 248 -28.82 -13.34 -34.74
C GLU A 248 -29.97 -14.35 -34.91
N GLY A 249 -30.88 -14.07 -35.83
CA GLY A 249 -32.06 -14.89 -36.10
C GLY A 249 -33.13 -14.89 -34.98
N LYS A 250 -33.01 -14.03 -33.96
CA LYS A 250 -33.98 -13.93 -32.85
C LYS A 250 -34.56 -12.54 -32.74
N THR A 251 -35.78 -12.43 -32.21
CA THR A 251 -36.39 -11.13 -31.95
C THR A 251 -35.96 -10.64 -30.57
N VAL A 252 -35.46 -9.41 -30.48
CA VAL A 252 -35.22 -8.75 -29.19
C VAL A 252 -36.57 -8.33 -28.63
N ARG A 253 -36.99 -8.96 -27.52
CA ARG A 253 -38.29 -8.69 -26.87
C ARG A 253 -38.21 -7.55 -25.87
N LYS A 254 -37.08 -7.41 -25.19
CA LYS A 254 -36.87 -6.39 -24.16
C LYS A 254 -35.38 -6.20 -23.87
N VAL A 255 -34.95 -4.95 -23.70
CA VAL A 255 -33.66 -4.62 -23.09
C VAL A 255 -33.92 -4.07 -21.70
N ILE A 256 -33.15 -4.54 -20.72
CA ILE A 256 -33.24 -4.13 -19.32
C ILE A 256 -31.90 -3.56 -18.93
N VAL A 257 -31.84 -2.24 -18.81
CA VAL A 257 -30.68 -1.54 -18.26
C VAL A 257 -30.94 -1.28 -16.78
N VAL A 258 -30.09 -1.84 -15.92
CA VAL A 258 -30.04 -1.49 -14.49
C VAL A 258 -28.85 -0.55 -14.31
N PRO A 259 -29.09 0.76 -14.12
CA PRO A 259 -28.02 1.75 -14.03
C PRO A 259 -26.94 1.34 -13.03
N LYS A 260 -25.69 1.52 -13.45
CA LYS A 260 -24.45 1.18 -12.73
C LYS A 260 -24.32 -0.27 -12.29
N ARG A 261 -25.08 -1.20 -12.91
CA ARG A 261 -25.12 -2.60 -12.47
C ARG A 261 -25.04 -3.63 -13.59
N MET A 262 -25.93 -3.58 -14.59
CA MET A 262 -25.94 -4.56 -15.69
C MET A 262 -26.84 -4.16 -16.86
N VAL A 263 -26.60 -4.78 -18.01
CA VAL A 263 -27.53 -4.77 -19.16
C VAL A 263 -27.95 -6.21 -19.44
N ASN A 264 -29.25 -6.47 -19.51
CA ASN A 264 -29.79 -7.78 -19.88
C ASN A 264 -30.73 -7.69 -21.08
N ILE A 265 -30.44 -8.47 -22.11
CA ILE A 265 -31.19 -8.50 -23.37
C ILE A 265 -31.99 -9.78 -23.43
N VAL A 266 -33.32 -9.64 -23.54
CA VAL A 266 -34.25 -10.75 -23.63
C VAL A 266 -34.56 -11.03 -25.10
N VAL A 267 -34.25 -12.23 -25.55
CA VAL A 267 -34.46 -12.70 -26.93
C VAL A 267 -35.36 -13.92 -26.98
N GLY A 268 -36.17 -14.01 -28.03
CA GLY A 268 -36.96 -15.19 -28.36
C GLY A 268 -37.96 -14.96 -29.47
#